data_AF-A0A3B9ZE73-F1
#
_entry.id   AF-A0A3B9ZE73-F1
#
_cell.length_a   1.000
_cell.length_b   1.000
_cell.length_c   1.000
_cell.angle_alpha   90.00
_cell.angle_beta   90.00
_cell.angle_gamma   90.00
#
_symmetry.space_group_name_H-M   'P 1'
#
loop_
_entity.id
_entity.type
_entity.pdbx_description
1 polymer ?
#
loop_
_entity_poly.entity_id
_entity_poly.type
_entity_poly.pdbx_seq_one_letter_code
_entity_poly.pdbx_strand_id
1 'polypeptide(L)' 'HTIFGEVAEGYDVVEKIENCQVGASDKPAAEQKIIKAYVEE' A
#
# COMPACT_ATOMS: atom_id res chain seq x y z
N HIS A 1 13.42 -12.47 -3.23
CA HIS A 1 12.77 -11.19 -3.60
C HIS A 1 13.87 -10.16 -3.75
N THR A 2 14.03 -9.57 -4.93
CA THR A 2 14.99 -8.49 -5.15
C THR A 2 14.44 -7.23 -4.51
N ILE A 3 15.24 -6.60 -3.65
CA ILE A 3 14.89 -5.31 -3.03
C ILE A 3 15.31 -4.21 -4.01
N PHE A 4 14.39 -3.29 -4.33
CA PHE A 4 14.60 -2.24 -5.35
C PHE A 4 14.24 -0.83 -4.87
N GLY A 5 13.86 -0.67 -3.61
CA GLY A 5 13.49 0.63 -3.04
C GLY A 5 12.95 0.52 -1.62
N GLU A 6 12.67 1.68 -1.02
CA GLU A 6 12.11 1.84 0.32
C GLU A 6 11.09 2.99 0.34
N VAL A 7 10.24 3.01 1.37
CA VAL A 7 9.25 4.08 1.58
C VAL A 7 9.94 5.20 2.38
N ALA A 8 10.23 6.33 1.74
CA ALA A 8 10.86 7.47 2.41
C ALA A 8 9.86 8.29 3.27
N GLU A 9 8.60 8.38 2.86
CA GLU A 9 7.56 9.16 3.53
C GLU A 9 6.21 8.44 3.52
N GLY A 10 5.33 8.74 4.50
CA GLY A 10 3.96 8.21 4.56
C GLY A 10 3.85 6.75 5.00
N TYR A 11 4.83 6.24 5.76
CA TYR A 11 4.81 4.86 6.27
C TYR A 11 3.60 4.57 7.18
N ASP A 12 3.07 5.58 7.87
CA ASP A 12 1.84 5.46 8.66
C ASP A 12 0.61 5.13 7.79
N VAL A 13 0.59 5.58 6.53
CA VAL A 13 -0.47 5.22 5.57
C VAL A 13 -0.33 3.76 5.16
N VAL A 14 0.91 3.28 4.96
CA VAL A 14 1.18 1.87 4.66
C VAL A 14 0.70 0.98 5.81
N GLU A 15 1.01 1.34 7.06
CA GLU A 15 0.58 0.61 8.26
C GLU A 15 -0.94 0.61 8.41
N LYS A 16 -1.63 1.72 8.10
CA LYS A 16 -3.10 1.76 8.09
C LYS A 16 -3.71 0.84 7.03
N ILE A 17 -3.10 0.75 5.84
CA ILE A 17 -3.55 -0.15 4.77
C ILE A 17 -3.33 -1.61 5.17
N GLU A 18 -2.19 -1.93 5.78
CA GLU A 18 -1.88 -3.28 6.27
C GLU A 18 -2.91 -3.75 7.32
N ASN A 19 -3.35 -2.85 8.21
CA ASN A 19 -4.33 -3.16 9.25
C ASN A 19 -5.79 -3.00 8.81
N CYS A 20 -6.07 -2.80 7.52
CA CYS A 20 -7.45 -2.66 7.05
C CYS A 20 -8.23 -3.98 7.19
N GLN A 21 -9.55 -3.89 7.32
CA GLN A 21 -10.38 -5.08 7.39
C GLN A 21 -10.26 -5.89 6.10
N VAL A 22 -9.96 -7.18 6.22
CA VAL A 22 -9.85 -8.11 5.10
C VAL A 22 -11.06 -9.05 5.03
N GLY A 23 -11.39 -9.49 3.82
CA GLY A 23 -12.36 -10.55 3.52
C GLY A 23 -11.66 -11.88 3.23
N ALA A 24 -12.31 -12.71 2.41
CA ALA A 24 -11.72 -13.98 2.01
C ALA A 24 -10.40 -13.79 1.23
N SER A 25 -9.43 -14.66 1.49
CA SER A 25 -8.11 -14.64 0.85
C SER A 25 -7.34 -13.34 1.04
N ASP A 26 -7.45 -12.73 2.24
CA ASP A 26 -6.73 -11.52 2.65
C ASP A 26 -6.98 -10.29 1.76
N LYS A 27 -8.04 -10.33 0.93
CA LYS A 27 -8.42 -9.18 0.11
C LYS A 27 -9.07 -8.11 0.99
N PRO A 28 -8.66 -6.84 0.93
CA PRO A 28 -9.34 -5.75 1.64
C PRO A 28 -10.85 -5.74 1.40
N ALA A 29 -11.63 -5.61 2.47
CA ALA A 29 -13.09 -5.57 2.41
C ALA A 29 -13.60 -4.32 1.68
N ALA A 30 -12.85 -3.22 1.79
CA ALA A 30 -13.03 -2.01 0.99
C ALA A 30 -11.87 -1.88 -0.02
N GLU A 31 -12.16 -1.37 -1.22
CA GLU A 31 -11.13 -1.19 -2.26
C GLU A 31 -10.08 -0.17 -1.84
N GLN A 32 -8.81 -0.57 -1.91
CA GLN A 32 -7.64 0.31 -1.75
C GLN A 32 -7.06 0.58 -3.14
N LYS A 33 -7.14 1.83 -3.62
CA LYS A 33 -6.74 2.20 -5.00
C LYS A 33 -5.59 3.20 -4.98
N ILE A 34 -4.61 2.99 -5.87
CA ILE A 34 -3.62 4.00 -6.23
C ILE A 34 -4.29 4.94 -7.24
N ILE A 35 -4.61 6.16 -6.81
CA ILE A 35 -5.34 7.13 -7.65
C ILE A 35 -4.41 7.73 -8.71
N LYS A 36 -3.14 7.98 -8.36
CA LYS A 36 -2.08 8.48 -9.25
C LYS A 36 -0.73 7.92 -8.79
N ALA A 37 0.15 7.66 -9.75
CA ALA A 37 1.55 7.35 -9.52
C ALA A 37 2.35 7.93 -10.69
N TYR A 38 3.50 8.52 -10.40
CA TYR A 38 4.36 9.15 -11.39
C TYR A 38 5.82 8.98 -10.95
N VAL A 39 6.73 9.13 -11.90
CA VAL A 39 8.17 9.10 -11.65
C VAL A 39 8.64 10.55 -11.65
N GLU A 40 9.33 10.94 -10.60
CA GLU A 40 10.06 12.22 -10.55
C GLU A 40 11.47 12.00 -11.11
N GLU A 41 11.96 12.97 -11.91
CA GLU A 41 13.32 12.96 -12.50
C GLU A 41 14.37 13.47 -11.52
#